data_AF-A0A1F9VN75-F1
#
_entry.id   AF-A0A1F9VN75-F1
#
_cell.length_a   1.000
_cell.length_b   1.000
_cell.length_c   1.000
_cell.angle_alpha   90.00
_cell.angle_beta   90.00
_cell.angle_gamma   90.00
#
_symmetry.space_group_name_H-M   'P 1'
#
loop_
_entity.id
_entity.type
_entity.pdbx_description
1 polymer ?
#
loop_
_entity_poly.entity_id
_entity_poly.type
_entity_poly.pdbx_seq_one_letter_code
_entity_poly.pdbx_strand_id
1 'polypeptide(L)'
;MKKEYALLFAVSAAGLWFCQEAVAALPGAAEAAGGPISDYRAVRIGFAAAATMGVCVLGSAYAIARIGSAAMGAAAEKPELLTRSLLFVALAEGLAVLGFVIAMLLLGKI
;
A
#
# COMPACT_ATOMS: atom_id res chain seq x y z
N MET A 1 -19.75 -18.09 4.44
CA MET A 1 -20.05 -17.71 3.04
C MET A 1 -20.44 -16.23 2.92
N LYS A 2 -21.71 -15.79 2.92
CA LYS A 2 -22.07 -14.37 2.60
C LYS A 2 -21.59 -13.31 3.60
N LYS A 3 -21.45 -13.67 4.88
CA LYS A 3 -21.15 -12.74 5.98
C LYS A 3 -19.67 -12.33 6.04
N GLU A 4 -18.78 -13.20 5.61
CA GLU A 4 -17.32 -12.98 5.61
C GLU A 4 -16.89 -12.03 4.48
N TYR A 5 -17.58 -12.08 3.34
CA TYR A 5 -17.39 -11.14 2.23
C TYR A 5 -17.88 -9.75 2.60
N ALA A 6 -18.99 -9.64 3.33
CA ALA A 6 -19.49 -8.37 3.85
C ALA A 6 -18.52 -7.76 4.88
N LEU A 7 -17.88 -8.59 5.71
CA LEU A 7 -16.87 -8.14 6.67
C LEU A 7 -15.57 -7.70 5.96
N LEU A 8 -15.12 -8.43 4.94
CA LEU A 8 -13.96 -8.07 4.13
C LEU A 8 -14.21 -6.78 3.33
N PHE A 9 -15.41 -6.58 2.80
CA PHE A 9 -15.81 -5.36 2.10
C PHE A 9 -16.00 -4.17 3.06
N ALA A 10 -16.46 -4.41 4.30
CA ALA A 10 -16.56 -3.38 5.33
C ALA A 10 -15.18 -2.95 5.84
N VAL A 11 -14.23 -3.89 5.98
CA VAL A 11 -12.84 -3.59 6.39
C VAL A 11 -12.10 -2.83 5.29
N SER A 12 -12.29 -3.17 4.01
CA SER A 12 -11.71 -2.41 2.91
C SER A 12 -12.36 -1.03 2.75
N ALA A 13 -13.68 -0.91 2.91
CA ALA A 13 -14.39 0.38 2.90
C ALA A 13 -13.99 1.28 4.08
N ALA A 14 -13.82 0.72 5.28
CA ALA A 14 -13.31 1.44 6.44
C ALA A 14 -11.84 1.88 6.25
N GLY A 15 -11.01 1.03 5.63
CA GLY A 15 -9.64 1.38 5.26
C GLY A 15 -9.57 2.53 4.24
N LEU A 16 -10.49 2.57 3.27
CA LEU A 16 -10.61 3.69 2.33
C LEU A 16 -11.12 4.97 3.03
N TRP A 17 -12.07 4.85 3.95
CA TRP A 17 -12.59 5.98 4.72
C TRP A 17 -11.52 6.60 5.63
N PHE A 18 -10.71 5.76 6.26
CA PHE A 18 -9.61 6.19 7.12
C PHE A 18 -8.44 6.79 6.32
N CYS A 19 -8.16 6.26 5.12
CA CYS A 19 -7.21 6.87 4.19
C CYS A 19 -7.66 8.26 3.73
N GLN A 20 -8.96 8.48 3.54
CA GLN A 20 -9.47 9.79 3.11
C GLN A 20 -9.37 10.85 4.21
N GLU A 21 -9.61 10.47 5.47
CA GLU A 21 -9.41 11.35 6.62
C GLU A 21 -7.92 11.71 6.80
N ALA A 22 -7.02 10.75 6.59
CA ALA A 22 -5.57 10.99 6.64
C ALA A 22 -5.09 11.90 5.49
N VAL A 23 -5.70 11.81 4.31
CA VAL A 23 -5.46 12.72 3.18
C VAL A 23 -6.02 14.12 3.44
N ALA A 24 -7.17 14.23 4.12
CA ALA A 24 -7.78 15.51 4.48
C ALA A 24 -7.08 16.23 5.65
N ALA A 25 -6.44 15.48 6.56
CA ALA A 25 -5.66 16.02 7.67
C ALA A 25 -4.26 16.53 7.26
N LEU A 26 -3.84 16.28 6.01
CA LEU A 26 -2.60 16.83 5.46
C LEU A 26 -2.85 18.27 4.98
N PRO A 27 -2.17 19.28 5.54
CA PRO A 27 -2.34 20.66 5.10
C PRO A 27 -1.86 20.80 3.65
N GLY A 28 -2.78 21.13 2.75
CA GLY A 28 -2.47 21.57 1.38
C GLY A 28 -2.65 20.54 0.26
N ALA A 29 -3.71 19.72 0.30
CA ALA A 29 -4.14 18.92 -0.86
C ALA A 29 -4.52 19.75 -2.11
N ALA A 30 -4.54 21.09 -2.02
CA ALA A 30 -5.14 21.99 -3.01
C ALA A 30 -4.20 23.03 -3.66
N GLU A 31 -2.88 22.99 -3.50
CA GLU A 31 -2.03 24.02 -4.13
C GLU A 31 -0.85 23.44 -4.93
N ALA A 32 -1.19 23.10 -6.17
CA ALA A 32 -0.28 23.19 -7.29
C ALA A 32 -0.07 24.68 -7.65
N ALA A 33 1.04 25.28 -7.25
CA ALA A 33 1.54 26.50 -7.89
C ALA A 33 3.04 26.67 -7.64
N GLY A 34 3.76 26.94 -8.73
CA GLY A 34 5.19 27.18 -8.77
C GLY A 34 5.62 28.36 -7.89
N GLY A 35 6.80 28.21 -7.31
CA GLY A 35 7.46 29.19 -6.46
C GLY A 35 8.86 28.67 -6.09
N PRO A 36 9.83 29.55 -5.82
CA PRO A 36 11.25 29.21 -5.71
C PRO A 36 11.51 28.14 -4.65
N ILE A 37 12.52 27.31 -4.91
CA ILE A 37 12.91 26.14 -4.11
C ILE A 37 13.30 26.61 -2.70
N SER A 38 12.33 26.65 -1.80
CA SER A 38 12.52 26.83 -0.36
C SER A 38 12.75 25.45 0.25
N ASP A 39 13.71 25.30 1.15
CA ASP A 39 14.04 24.04 1.85
C ASP A 39 12.81 23.30 2.40
N TYR A 40 11.74 24.04 2.71
CA TYR A 40 10.44 23.52 3.09
C TYR A 40 9.76 22.63 2.02
N ARG A 41 9.95 22.90 0.73
CA ARG A 41 9.39 22.07 -0.36
C ARG A 41 10.05 20.68 -0.38
N ALA A 42 11.37 20.62 -0.25
CA ALA A 42 12.11 19.36 -0.22
C ALA A 42 11.67 18.49 0.97
N VAL A 43 11.55 19.09 2.16
CA VAL A 43 11.06 18.40 3.36
C VAL A 43 9.62 17.90 3.18
N ARG A 44 8.73 18.71 2.61
CA ARG A 44 7.33 18.32 2.36
C ARG A 44 7.23 17.16 1.37
N ILE A 45 7.99 17.19 0.29
CA ILE A 45 8.00 16.11 -0.72
C ILE A 45 8.63 14.84 -0.13
N GLY A 46 9.72 14.96 0.64
CA GLY A 46 10.36 13.84 1.32
C GLY A 46 9.42 13.14 2.32
N PHE A 47 8.66 13.92 3.10
CA PHE A 47 7.65 13.38 4.01
C PHE A 47 6.52 12.66 3.24
N ALA A 48 6.03 13.25 2.15
CA ALA A 48 5.00 12.62 1.31
C ALA A 48 5.48 11.30 0.67
N ALA A 49 6.74 11.23 0.23
CA ALA A 49 7.34 10.02 -0.30
C ALA A 49 7.44 8.91 0.77
N ALA A 50 7.91 9.26 1.97
CA ALA A 50 8.01 8.32 3.09
C ALA A 50 6.64 7.79 3.54
N ALA A 51 5.64 8.68 3.65
CA ALA A 51 4.27 8.31 4.01
C ALA A 51 3.63 7.38 2.98
N THR A 52 3.78 7.70 1.68
CA THR A 52 3.26 6.87 0.58
C THR A 52 3.84 5.46 0.63
N MET A 53 5.17 5.35 0.75
CA MET A 53 5.85 4.06 0.83
C MET A 53 5.42 3.27 2.08
N GLY A 54 5.35 3.94 3.24
CA GLY A 54 4.93 3.32 4.49
C GLY A 54 3.55 2.69 4.40
N VAL A 55 2.56 3.41 3.86
CA VAL A 55 1.19 2.89 3.72
C VAL A 55 1.11 1.74 2.72
N CYS A 56 1.78 1.84 1.57
CA CYS A 56 1.80 0.78 0.56
C CYS A 56 2.44 -0.53 1.09
N VAL A 57 3.57 -0.43 1.80
CA VAL A 57 4.27 -1.59 2.38
C VAL A 57 3.43 -2.24 3.47
N LEU A 58 2.80 -1.46 4.35
CA LEU A 58 1.92 -2.01 5.40
C LEU A 58 0.72 -2.74 4.79
N GLY A 59 0.10 -2.18 3.75
CA GLY A 59 -1.00 -2.84 3.02
C GLY A 59 -0.57 -4.13 2.33
N SER A 60 0.59 -4.11 1.67
CA SER A 60 1.16 -5.29 1.01
C SER A 60 1.54 -6.38 2.03
N ALA A 61 2.18 -6.02 3.13
CA ALA A 61 2.56 -6.95 4.19
C ALA A 61 1.34 -7.66 4.80
N TYR A 62 0.24 -6.94 5.03
CA TYR A 62 -1.01 -7.55 5.50
C TYR A 62 -1.57 -8.57 4.50
N ALA A 63 -1.58 -8.24 3.20
CA ALA A 63 -2.04 -9.17 2.17
C ALA A 63 -1.14 -10.41 2.07
N ILE A 64 0.18 -10.23 2.07
CA ILE A 64 1.17 -11.31 2.00
C ILE A 64 1.06 -12.23 3.22
N ALA A 65 0.87 -11.69 4.43
CA ALA A 65 0.72 -12.50 5.64
C ALA A 65 -0.47 -13.47 5.54
N ARG A 66 -1.60 -13.00 5.00
CA ARG A 66 -2.79 -13.84 4.82
C ARG A 66 -2.61 -14.87 3.70
N ILE A 67 -2.08 -14.45 2.55
CA ILE A 67 -1.82 -15.35 1.42
C ILE A 67 -0.80 -16.42 1.81
N GLY A 68 0.28 -16.03 2.50
CA GLY A 68 1.33 -16.94 2.97
C GLY A 68 0.81 -17.98 3.95
N SER A 69 -0.03 -17.60 4.91
CA SER A 69 -0.64 -18.56 5.85
C SER A 69 -1.53 -19.59 5.15
N ALA A 70 -2.33 -19.16 4.16
CA ALA A 70 -3.15 -20.06 3.35
C ALA A 70 -2.30 -20.95 2.42
N ALA A 71 -1.22 -20.40 1.86
CA ALA A 71 -0.29 -21.09 0.98
C ALA A 71 0.40 -22.25 1.69
N MET A 72 0.89 -22.04 2.92
CA MET A 72 1.54 -23.08 3.72
C MET A 72 0.56 -24.19 4.12
N GLY A 73 -0.68 -23.85 4.45
CA GLY A 73 -1.73 -24.84 4.71
C GLY A 73 -2.04 -25.71 3.48
N ALA A 74 -2.18 -25.09 2.31
CA ALA A 74 -2.43 -25.81 1.06
C ALA A 74 -1.23 -26.65 0.60
N ALA A 75 0.00 -26.16 0.82
CA ALA A 75 1.23 -26.87 0.48
C ALA A 75 1.44 -28.12 1.34
N ALA A 76 0.93 -28.13 2.57
CA ALA A 76 0.99 -29.30 3.46
C ALA A 76 0.13 -30.47 2.95
N GLU A 77 -1.02 -30.19 2.32
CA GLU A 77 -1.85 -31.23 1.68
C GLU A 77 -1.33 -31.60 0.29
N LYS A 78 -1.00 -30.59 -0.52
CA LYS A 78 -0.57 -30.77 -1.92
C LYS A 78 0.60 -29.84 -2.23
N PRO A 79 1.85 -30.35 -2.27
CA PRO A 79 3.04 -29.51 -2.47
C PRO A 79 3.06 -28.84 -3.84
N GLU A 80 2.37 -29.41 -4.84
CA GLU A 80 2.21 -28.83 -6.18
C GLU A 80 1.49 -27.46 -6.18
N LEU A 81 0.72 -27.16 -5.13
CA LEU A 81 -0.01 -25.89 -4.98
C LEU A 81 0.88 -24.75 -4.47
N LEU A 82 2.06 -25.05 -3.93
CA LEU A 82 3.02 -24.05 -3.43
C LEU A 82 3.44 -23.09 -4.55
N THR A 83 3.78 -23.61 -5.73
CA THR A 83 4.20 -22.79 -6.87
C THR A 83 3.12 -21.83 -7.34
N ARG A 84 1.85 -22.26 -7.36
CA ARG A 84 0.71 -21.40 -7.73
C ARG A 84 0.42 -20.35 -6.66
N SER A 85 0.62 -20.68 -5.39
CA SER A 85 0.40 -19.75 -4.29
C SER A 85 1.50 -18.70 -4.17
N LEU A 86 2.75 -19.03 -4.52
CA LEU A 86 3.84 -18.03 -4.66
C LEU A 86 3.53 -16.96 -5.72
N LEU A 87 2.82 -17.30 -6.79
CA LEU A 87 2.40 -16.31 -7.78
C LEU A 87 1.46 -15.26 -7.16
N PHE A 88 0.52 -15.68 -6.30
CA PHE A 88 -0.37 -14.74 -5.59
C PHE A 88 0.37 -13.88 -4.56
N VAL A 89 1.40 -14.42 -3.91
CA VAL A 89 2.29 -13.62 -3.04
C VAL A 89 3.01 -12.55 -3.85
N ALA A 90 3.59 -12.91 -5.01
CA ALA A 90 4.27 -11.96 -5.89
C ALA A 90 3.30 -10.88 -6.43
N LEU A 91 2.05 -11.23 -6.75
CA LEU A 91 1.04 -10.24 -7.12
C LEU A 91 0.71 -9.26 -5.98
N ALA A 92 0.71 -9.74 -4.72
CA ALA A 92 0.51 -8.89 -3.55
C ALA A 92 1.73 -7.99 -3.24
N GLU A 93 2.94 -8.48 -3.50
CA GLU A 93 4.19 -7.71 -3.39
C GLU A 93 4.22 -6.54 -4.38
N GLY A 94 3.58 -6.68 -5.55
CA GLY A 94 3.48 -5.63 -6.56
C GLY A 94 2.95 -4.30 -6.02
N LEU A 95 2.11 -4.30 -4.97
CA LEU A 95 1.64 -3.07 -4.32
C LEU A 95 2.77 -2.30 -3.61
N ALA A 96 3.70 -3.01 -2.96
CA ALA A 96 4.86 -2.40 -2.32
C ALA A 96 5.84 -1.83 -3.36
N VAL A 97 6.05 -2.56 -4.45
CA VAL A 97 6.91 -2.10 -5.56
C VAL A 97 6.31 -0.87 -6.24
N LEU A 98 4.99 -0.83 -6.46
CA LEU A 98 4.32 0.35 -7.01
C LEU A 98 4.47 1.57 -6.08
N GLY A 99 4.28 1.38 -4.76
CA GLY A 99 4.50 2.43 -3.77
C GLY A 99 5.94 2.95 -3.74
N PHE A 100 6.92 2.05 -3.89
CA PHE A 100 8.34 2.41 -3.99
C PHE A 100 8.64 3.25 -5.24
N VAL A 101 8.11 2.85 -6.40
CA VAL A 101 8.27 3.61 -7.64
C VAL A 101 7.65 5.00 -7.51
N ILE A 102 6.46 5.11 -6.94
CA ILE A 102 5.79 6.41 -6.70
C ILE A 102 6.62 7.29 -5.75
N ALA A 103 7.14 6.72 -4.66
CA ALA A 103 8.00 7.45 -3.73
C ALA A 103 9.29 7.96 -4.40
N MET A 104 9.92 7.15 -5.26
CA MET A 104 11.07 7.59 -6.06
C MET A 104 10.72 8.67 -7.08
N LEU A 105 9.57 8.57 -7.74
CA LEU A 105 9.08 9.62 -8.64
C LEU A 105 8.82 10.95 -7.92
N LEU A 106 8.34 10.89 -6.68
CA LEU A 106 8.17 12.07 -5.82
C LEU A 106 9.53 12.69 -5.46
N LEU A 107 10.50 11.88 -5.03
CA LEU A 107 11.84 12.36 -4.70
C LEU A 107 12.56 12.97 -5.92
N GLY A 108 12.32 12.45 -7.12
CA GLY A 108 12.84 13.02 -8.36
C GLY A 108 12.27 14.41 -8.75
N LYS A 109 11.27 14.91 -8.01
CA LYS A 109 10.69 16.27 -8.19
C LYS A 109 11.23 17.29 -7.18
N ILE A 110 12.10 16.86 -6.26
CA ILE A 110 12.88 17.76 -5.39
C ILE A 110 13.98 18.40 -6.22
#